data_AF-A0A7V1WRF0-F1
#
_entry.id   AF-A0A7V1WRF0-F1
#
_cell.length_a   1.000
_cell.length_b   1.000
_cell.length_c   1.000
_cell.angle_alpha   90.00
_cell.angle_beta   90.00
_cell.angle_gamma   90.00
#
_symmetry.space_group_name_H-M   'P 1'
#
loop_
_entity.id
_entity.type
_entity.pdbx_description
1 polymer ?
#
loop_
_entity_poly.entity_id
_entity_poly.type
_entity_poly.pdbx_seq_one_letter_code
_entity_poly.pdbx_strand_id
1 'polypeptide(L)' 'MEDKICPLCQNKFPCGAKDQRCWCFSLSLDSSTLKKLNQQFSECLCLKCLSSFKNGICREFLNHDKIPCQQKST' A
#
# COMPACT_ATOMS: atom_id res chain seq x y z
N MET A 1 -9.84 2.71 17.81
CA MET A 1 -8.80 3.08 16.83
C MET A 1 -7.47 2.62 17.38
N GLU A 2 -6.72 1.84 16.62
CA GLU A 2 -5.50 1.17 17.09
C GLU A 2 -4.34 1.58 16.19
N ASP A 3 -3.16 1.80 16.77
CA ASP A 3 -1.97 2.03 15.96
C ASP A 3 -1.35 0.69 15.56
N LYS A 4 -1.14 0.49 14.25
CA LYS A 4 -0.40 -0.65 13.71
C LYS A 4 0.94 -0.20 13.12
N ILE A 5 1.89 -1.13 13.04
CA ILE A 5 3.17 -0.91 12.36
C ILE A 5 3.07 -1.48 10.96
N CYS A 6 3.40 -0.68 9.95
CA CYS A 6 3.39 -1.11 8.57
C CYS A 6 4.54 -2.09 8.33
N PRO A 7 4.31 -3.34 7.89
CA PRO A 7 5.38 -4.30 7.62
C PRO A 7 6.28 -3.88 6.45
N LEU A 8 5.81 -2.98 5.58
CA LEU A 8 6.59 -2.46 4.45
C LEU A 8 7.59 -1.40 4.91
N CYS A 9 7.12 -0.29 5.46
CA CYS A 9 7.96 0.86 5.79
C CYS A 9 8.32 0.97 7.27
N GLN A 10 7.90 0.01 8.10
CA GLN A 10 8.06 -0.01 9.57
C GLN A 10 7.55 1.24 10.31
N ASN A 11 6.71 2.04 9.66
CA ASN A 11 6.13 3.22 10.29
C ASN A 11 4.84 2.88 11.03
N LYS A 12 4.66 3.53 12.18
CA LYS A 12 3.42 3.48 12.96
C LYS A 12 2.34 4.29 12.25
N PHE A 13 1.15 3.72 12.10
CA PHE A 13 0.01 4.38 11.46
C PHE A 13 -1.30 4.02 12.17
N PRO A 14 -2.29 4.94 12.17
CA PRO A 14 -3.58 4.65 12.76
C PRO A 14 -4.39 3.71 11.84
N CYS A 15 -4.76 2.56 12.37
CA CYS A 15 -5.63 1.58 11.72
C CYS A 15 -7.03 1.64 12.34
N GLY A 16 -8.01 2.05 11.54
CA GLY A 16 -9.42 2.09 11.91
C GLY A 16 -10.20 0.84 11.45
N ALA A 17 -9.52 -0.25 11.08
CA ALA A 17 -10.17 -1.41 10.45
C ALA A 17 -11.16 -2.09 11.41
N LYS A 18 -10.82 -2.23 12.70
CA LYS A 18 -11.75 -2.76 13.72
C LYS A 18 -12.96 -1.86 13.94
N ASP A 19 -12.77 -0.56 13.86
CA ASP A 19 -13.84 0.45 14.00
C ASP A 19 -14.64 0.68 12.71
N GLN A 20 -14.33 -0.03 11.61
CA GLN A 20 -14.89 0.21 10.27
C GLN A 20 -14.73 1.67 9.78
N ARG A 21 -13.77 2.41 10.35
CA ARG A 21 -13.51 3.84 10.09
C ARG A 21 -12.10 4.07 9.54
N CYS A 22 -11.54 3.07 8.85
CA CYS A 22 -10.23 3.20 8.24
C CYS A 22 -10.32 3.91 6.88
N TRP A 23 -9.38 4.82 6.62
CA TRP A 23 -9.21 5.47 5.31
C TRP A 23 -9.01 4.45 4.16
N CYS A 24 -8.56 3.23 4.47
CA CYS A 24 -8.36 2.18 3.46
C CYS A 24 -9.68 1.73 2.81
N PHE A 25 -10.83 1.92 3.47
CA PHE A 25 -12.14 1.62 2.88
C PHE A 25 -12.56 2.64 1.82
N SER A 26 -12.08 3.89 1.94
CA SER A 26 -12.34 4.94 0.95
C SER A 26 -11.34 4.91 -0.21
N LEU A 27 -10.32 4.05 -0.16
CA LEU A 27 -9.36 3.88 -1.25
C LEU A 27 -9.86 2.86 -2.26
N SER A 28 -10.08 3.33 -3.48
CA SER A 28 -10.23 2.46 -4.65
C SER A 28 -8.85 1.99 -5.12
N LEU A 29 -8.59 0.70 -4.98
CA LEU A 29 -7.43 -0.02 -5.52
C LEU A 29 -7.93 -1.10 -6.50
N ASP A 30 -7.16 -1.36 -7.56
CA ASP A 30 -7.46 -2.45 -8.48
C ASP A 30 -7.50 -3.80 -7.76
N SER A 31 -8.45 -4.65 -8.13
CA SER A 31 -8.63 -5.96 -7.53
C SER A 31 -7.39 -6.85 -7.68
N SER A 32 -6.65 -6.71 -8.79
CA SER A 32 -5.36 -7.39 -9.02
C SER A 32 -4.30 -6.97 -8.01
N THR A 33 -4.25 -5.68 -7.70
CA THR A 33 -3.33 -5.11 -6.69
C THR A 33 -3.73 -5.55 -5.29
N LEU A 34 -5.02 -5.49 -4.95
CA LEU A 34 -5.54 -5.98 -3.67
C LEU A 34 -5.23 -7.46 -3.44
N LYS A 35 -5.40 -8.33 -4.46
CA LYS A 35 -5.02 -9.75 -4.36
C LYS A 35 -3.53 -9.92 -4.07
N LYS A 36 -2.66 -9.21 -4.78
CA LYS A 36 -1.20 -9.27 -4.54
C LYS A 36 -0.86 -8.83 -3.12
N LEU A 37 -1.47 -7.75 -2.63
CA LEU A 37 -1.26 -7.24 -1.29
C LEU A 37 -1.72 -8.26 -0.24
N ASN A 38 -2.88 -8.88 -0.42
CA ASN A 38 -3.41 -9.89 0.51
C ASN A 38 -2.54 -11.18 0.53
N GLN A 39 -1.94 -11.54 -0.61
CA GLN A 39 -1.02 -12.68 -0.69
C GLN A 39 0.37 -12.40 -0.07
N GLN A 40 0.86 -11.15 -0.17
CA GLN A 40 2.19 -10.76 0.31
C GLN A 40 2.19 -10.27 1.77
N PHE A 41 1.08 -9.65 2.22
CA PHE A 41 0.97 -9.03 3.52
C PHE A 41 -0.29 -9.54 4.23
N SER A 42 -0.10 -10.26 5.34
CA SER A 42 -1.20 -10.66 6.23
C SER A 42 -1.67 -9.52 7.15
N GLU A 43 -0.88 -8.44 7.26
CA GLU A 43 -1.15 -7.29 8.13
C GLU A 43 -1.51 -6.03 7.32
N CYS A 44 -2.16 -5.08 7.99
CA CYS A 44 -2.56 -3.82 7.36
C CYS A 44 -1.35 -2.96 6.97
N LEU A 45 -1.44 -2.29 5.82
CA LEU A 45 -0.45 -1.33 5.33
C LEU A 45 -0.89 0.11 5.61
N CYS A 46 0.08 1.03 5.69
CA CYS A 46 -0.21 2.45 5.88
C CYS A 46 -0.61 3.15 4.56
N LEU A 47 -1.20 4.34 4.67
CA LEU A 47 -1.74 5.10 3.53
C LEU A 47 -0.68 5.41 2.48
N LYS A 48 0.52 5.77 2.91
CA LYS A 48 1.65 6.02 2.00
C LYS A 48 1.96 4.79 1.16
N CYS A 49 2.10 3.63 1.79
CA CYS A 49 2.42 2.38 1.10
C CYS A 49 1.30 1.96 0.15
N LEU A 50 0.05 1.95 0.62
CA LEU A 50 -1.12 1.63 -0.21
C LEU A 50 -1.28 2.59 -1.40
N SER A 51 -1.02 3.89 -1.21
CA SER A 51 -1.07 4.89 -2.29
C SER A 51 0.02 4.69 -3.34
N SER A 52 1.20 4.23 -2.95
CA SER A 52 2.26 3.86 -3.91
C SER A 52 1.82 2.75 -4.86
N PHE A 53 1.06 1.76 -4.36
CA PHE A 53 0.49 0.70 -5.19
C PHE A 53 -0.65 1.20 -6.09
N LYS A 54 -1.47 2.16 -5.62
CA LYS A 54 -2.53 2.77 -6.42
C LYS A 54 -2.01 3.51 -7.65
N ASN A 55 -0.92 4.26 -7.49
CA ASN A 55 -0.34 5.04 -8.59
C ASN A 55 0.47 4.20 -9.59
N GLY A 56 0.45 2.86 -9.47
CA GLY A 56 1.21 1.99 -10.36
C GLY A 56 2.71 2.29 -10.33
N ILE A 57 3.21 2.85 -9.23
CA ILE A 57 4.63 3.14 -9.12
C ILE A 57 5.30 1.81 -8.79
N CYS A 58 5.82 1.13 -9.82
CA CYS A 58 6.88 0.17 -9.63
C CYS A 58 8.08 0.93 -9.06
N ARG A 59 8.22 0.97 -7.74
CA ARG A 59 9.49 1.36 -7.14
C ARG A 59 9.85 0.46 -5.98
N GLU A 60 10.97 -0.22 -6.19
CA GLU A 60 11.99 -0.58 -5.22
C GLU A 60 11.87 0.24 -3.92
N PHE A 61 11.88 -0.48 -2.81
CA PHE A 61 12.23 0.05 -1.51
C PHE A 61 13.46 0.96 -1.62
N LEU A 62 13.35 2.19 -1.11
CA LEU A 62 14.41 3.17 -0.83
C LEU A 62 15.84 2.76 -1.25
N ASN A 63 16.32 3.28 -2.39
CA ASN A 63 17.54 4.09 -2.48
C ASN A 63 17.71 4.70 -3.89
N HIS A 64 18.48 5.76 -3.94
CA HIS A 64 18.69 6.74 -5.02
C HIS A 64 19.17 6.14 -6.37
N ASP A 65 18.27 5.83 -7.30
CA ASP A 65 18.49 6.09 -8.73
C ASP A 65 17.18 6.02 -9.55
N LYS A 66 17.13 6.75 -10.66
CA LYS A 66 15.95 6.84 -11.53
C LYS A 66 15.87 5.61 -12.43
N ILE A 67 14.84 4.78 -12.26
CA ILE A 67 14.46 3.81 -13.29
C ILE A 67 12.97 4.00 -13.62
N PRO A 68 12.61 4.23 -14.89
CA PRO A 68 11.23 4.44 -15.31
C PRO A 68 10.44 3.13 -15.29
N CYS A 69 9.24 3.16 -14.71
CA CYS A 69 8.24 2.10 -14.87
C CYS A 69 7.88 1.99 -16.36
N GLN A 70 8.22 0.88 -17.00
CA GLN A 70 7.77 0.57 -18.35
C GLN A 70 6.27 0.25 -18.32
N GLN A 71 5.44 1.30 -18.43
CA GLN A 71 4.04 1.17 -18.78
C GLN A 71 3.96 0.79 -20.26
N LYS A 72 3.91 -0.51 -20.57
CA LYS A 72 3.39 -0.96 -21.85
C LYS A 72 1.90 -1.27 -21.70
N SER A 73 1.09 -0.23 -21.72
CA SER A 73 -0.30 -0.34 -22.15
C SER A 73 -0.30 -0.12 -23.66
N THR A 74 -0.89 -1.10 -24.35
CA THR A 74 -1.05 -1.23 -25.81
C THR A 74 -1.40 0.05 -26.54
#